data_AF-A0A645JKI1-F1
#
_entry.id   AF-A0A645JKI1-F1
#
_cell.length_a   1.000
_cell.length_b   1.000
_cell.length_c   1.000
_cell.angle_alpha   90.00
_cell.angle_beta   90.00
_cell.angle_gamma   90.00
#
_symmetry.space_group_name_H-M   'P 1'
#
loop_
_entity.id
_entity.type
_entity.pdbx_description
1 polymer ?
#
loop_
_entity_poly.entity_id
_entity_poly.type
_entity_poly.pdbx_seq_one_letter_code
_entity_poly.pdbx_strand_id
1 'polypeptide(L)'
;MQRRYGKEQLQQVLEKPLDTKMEAFDEAKMLKIYGCSDVGDVGYVTPTASLSVATAALGTPGHSWFMTGMTGSSIGEKGLLCAGEIMGLAGVMVYDDSALLKGAQGERIARTGGEYHCPMYV
;
A
#
# COMPACT_ATOMS: atom_id res chain seq x y z
N MET A 1 -8.65 -0.74 -17.05
CA MET A 1 -8.94 -2.16 -16.75
C MET A 1 -8.28 -3.14 -17.74
N GLN A 2 -8.48 -3.02 -19.06
CA GLN A 2 -7.90 -3.96 -20.04
C GLN A 2 -6.37 -4.11 -19.96
N ARG A 3 -5.63 -3.02 -19.73
CA ARG A 3 -4.17 -3.06 -19.58
C ARG A 3 -3.70 -3.82 -18.32
N ARG A 4 -4.57 -3.91 -17.30
CA ARG A 4 -4.29 -4.55 -16.00
C ARG A 4 -4.71 -6.02 -15.97
N TYR A 5 -5.88 -6.34 -16.52
CA TYR A 5 -6.46 -7.69 -16.46
C TYR A 5 -6.37 -8.47 -17.79
N GLY A 6 -5.89 -7.84 -18.87
CA GLY A 6 -5.95 -8.42 -20.22
C GLY A 6 -7.38 -8.49 -20.76
N LYS A 7 -7.53 -8.79 -22.06
CA LYS A 7 -8.85 -8.90 -22.70
C LYS A 7 -9.63 -10.12 -22.21
N GLU A 8 -8.93 -11.20 -21.87
CA GLU A 8 -9.53 -12.48 -21.50
C GLU A 8 -10.16 -12.47 -20.10
N GLN A 9 -9.55 -11.77 -19.12
CA GLN A 9 -10.06 -11.75 -17.74
C GLN A 9 -10.95 -10.54 -17.44
N LEU A 10 -11.01 -9.55 -18.33
CA LEU A 10 -11.76 -8.33 -18.11
C LEU A 10 -13.25 -8.59 -17.84
N GLN A 11 -13.88 -9.46 -18.64
CA GLN A 11 -15.31 -9.73 -18.55
C GLN A 11 -15.67 -10.27 -17.15
N GLN A 12 -14.89 -11.22 -16.64
CA GLN A 12 -15.08 -11.84 -15.33
C GLN A 12 -14.88 -10.85 -14.18
N VAL A 13 -13.89 -9.96 -14.28
CA VAL A 13 -13.64 -8.91 -13.28
C VAL A 13 -14.74 -7.85 -13.28
N LEU A 14 -15.34 -7.55 -14.43
CA LEU A 14 -16.48 -6.63 -14.50
C LEU A 14 -17.76 -7.24 -13.90
N GLU A 15 -17.95 -8.55 -14.03
CA GLU A 15 -19.09 -9.27 -13.43
C GLU A 15 -18.99 -9.38 -11.90
N LYS A 16 -17.75 -9.41 -11.36
CA LYS A 16 -17.48 -9.44 -9.92
C LYS A 16 -16.52 -8.31 -9.57
N PRO A 17 -17.02 -7.12 -9.16
CA PRO A 17 -16.21 -5.90 -9.03
C PRO A 17 -15.25 -5.90 -7.83
N LEU A 18 -14.96 -7.06 -7.23
CA LEU A 18 -13.99 -7.26 -6.18
C LEU A 18 -12.91 -8.22 -6.67
N ASP A 19 -11.66 -7.82 -6.53
CA ASP A 19 -10.53 -8.70 -6.81
C ASP A 19 -10.46 -9.77 -5.71
N THR A 20 -10.59 -11.04 -6.09
CA THR A 20 -10.59 -12.17 -5.15
C THR A 20 -9.25 -12.89 -5.11
N LYS A 21 -8.24 -12.42 -5.85
CA LYS A 21 -6.93 -13.06 -5.89
C LYS A 21 -6.00 -12.37 -4.91
N MET A 22 -5.36 -13.16 -4.06
CA MET A 22 -4.21 -12.71 -3.28
C MET A 22 -2.95 -13.02 -4.09
N GLU A 23 -2.28 -11.98 -4.59
CA GLU A 23 -0.98 -12.16 -5.23
C GLU A 23 0.11 -12.23 -4.17
N ALA A 24 1.01 -13.21 -4.29
CA ALA A 24 2.18 -13.28 -3.42
C ALA A 24 3.07 -12.06 -3.65
N PHE A 25 3.73 -11.59 -2.60
CA PHE A 25 4.74 -10.54 -2.73
C PHE A 25 5.83 -10.99 -3.70
N ASP A 26 6.05 -10.19 -4.73
CA ASP A 26 7.05 -10.43 -5.76
C ASP A 26 7.84 -9.13 -5.95
N GLU A 27 9.08 -9.13 -5.44
CA GLU A 27 9.97 -7.97 -5.48
C GLU A 27 10.24 -7.51 -6.92
N ALA A 28 10.30 -8.44 -7.88
CA ALA A 28 10.53 -8.13 -9.29
C ALA A 28 9.28 -7.53 -9.97
N LYS A 29 8.09 -7.77 -9.41
CA LYS A 29 6.82 -7.17 -9.85
C LYS A 29 6.36 -6.01 -8.98
N MET A 30 7.20 -5.48 -8.09
CA MET A 30 6.89 -4.21 -7.43
C MET A 30 6.69 -3.13 -8.49
N LEU A 31 5.42 -2.90 -8.85
CA LEU A 31 5.01 -1.71 -9.54
C LEU A 31 5.43 -0.57 -8.63
N LYS A 32 6.39 0.24 -9.08
CA LYS A 32 6.68 1.52 -8.45
C LYS A 32 5.43 2.37 -8.58
N ILE A 33 4.55 2.27 -7.60
CA ILE A 33 3.43 3.20 -7.44
C ILE A 33 4.07 4.48 -6.95
N TYR A 34 4.28 5.42 -7.87
CA TYR A 34 4.74 6.74 -7.53
C TYR A 34 3.61 7.47 -6.80
N GLY A 35 3.89 7.90 -5.58
CA GLY A 35 3.03 8.74 -4.77
C GLY A 35 3.80 9.96 -4.29
N CYS A 36 3.08 10.98 -3.85
CA CYS A 36 3.64 12.11 -3.13
C CYS A 36 3.04 12.10 -1.72
N SER A 37 3.86 11.79 -0.72
CA SER A 37 3.48 11.78 0.69
C SER A 37 4.72 12.04 1.53
N ASP A 38 4.54 12.85 2.56
CA ASP A 38 5.50 13.12 3.64
C ASP A 38 5.98 11.85 4.38
N VAL A 39 5.20 10.77 4.34
CA VAL A 39 5.61 9.44 4.86
C VAL A 39 6.89 8.93 4.17
N GLY A 40 7.15 9.36 2.93
CA GLY A 40 8.41 9.07 2.25
C GLY A 40 9.63 9.61 3.01
N ASP A 41 9.53 10.83 3.54
CA ASP A 41 10.60 11.47 4.31
C ASP A 41 10.79 10.76 5.66
N VAL A 42 9.69 10.31 6.28
CA VAL A 42 9.74 9.49 7.52
C VAL A 42 10.53 8.20 7.32
N GLY A 43 10.47 7.61 6.12
CA GLY A 43 11.25 6.42 5.73
C GLY A 43 12.78 6.57 5.81
N TYR A 44 13.30 7.80 5.80
CA TYR A 44 14.73 8.04 6.04
C TYR A 44 15.11 7.96 7.52
N VAL A 45 14.17 8.22 8.42
CA VAL A 45 14.41 8.29 9.87
C VAL A 45 14.14 6.94 10.55
N THR A 46 13.07 6.25 10.17
CA THR A 46 12.61 5.00 10.78
C THR A 46 12.23 3.99 9.70
N PRO A 47 12.32 2.66 9.96
CA PRO A 47 11.75 1.70 9.02
C PRO A 47 10.26 2.00 8.82
N THR A 48 9.87 2.10 7.56
CA THR A 48 8.53 2.56 7.15
C THR A 48 7.99 1.60 6.10
N ALA A 49 6.72 1.23 6.26
CA ALA A 49 5.98 0.45 5.29
C ALA A 49 4.65 1.16 4.98
N SER A 50 4.19 1.02 3.74
CA SER A 50 2.89 1.51 3.29
C SER A 50 2.03 0.32 2.89
N LEU A 51 0.74 0.36 3.22
CA LEU A 51 -0.23 -0.65 2.84
C LEU A 51 -1.37 0.00 2.05
N SER A 52 -2.03 -0.79 1.20
CA SER A 52 -3.21 -0.36 0.46
C SER A 52 -4.32 -1.38 0.66
N VAL A 53 -5.49 -0.91 1.09
CA VAL A 53 -6.70 -1.71 1.30
C VAL A 53 -7.82 -1.15 0.44
N ALA A 54 -8.71 -2.01 -0.03
CA ALA A 54 -9.87 -1.60 -0.81
C ALA A 54 -10.85 -0.79 0.06
N THR A 55 -10.96 0.51 -0.22
CA THR A 55 -11.90 1.45 0.43
C THR A 55 -12.89 2.07 -0.55
N ALA A 56 -12.79 1.72 -1.83
CA ALA A 56 -13.65 2.20 -2.92
C ALA A 56 -13.87 1.08 -3.94
N ALA A 57 -14.91 1.23 -4.78
CA ALA A 57 -15.20 0.27 -5.83
C ALA A 57 -14.02 0.15 -6.82
N LEU A 58 -13.82 -1.06 -7.36
CA LEU A 58 -12.74 -1.32 -8.29
C LEU A 58 -12.82 -0.40 -9.52
N GLY A 59 -11.72 0.30 -9.80
CA GLY A 59 -11.63 1.22 -10.94
C GLY A 59 -11.96 2.66 -10.65
N THR A 60 -12.34 2.98 -9.41
CA THR A 60 -12.55 4.37 -9.00
C THR A 60 -11.23 5.15 -9.13
N PRO A 61 -11.17 6.22 -9.95
CA PRO A 61 -9.92 6.96 -10.14
C PRO A 61 -9.57 7.77 -8.89
N GLY A 62 -8.33 7.67 -8.40
CA GLY A 62 -7.81 8.56 -7.36
C GLY A 62 -7.92 10.04 -7.77
N HIS A 63 -7.97 10.95 -6.80
CA HIS A 63 -8.11 12.40 -7.04
C HIS A 63 -9.33 12.80 -7.88
N SER A 64 -10.45 12.07 -7.76
CA SER A 64 -11.68 12.35 -8.51
C SER A 64 -12.90 12.48 -7.60
N TRP A 65 -13.95 13.13 -8.11
CA TRP A 65 -15.24 13.20 -7.43
C TRP A 65 -15.91 11.83 -7.24
N PHE A 66 -15.54 10.82 -8.03
CA PHE A 66 -15.99 9.46 -7.79
C PHE A 66 -15.45 8.92 -6.46
N MET A 67 -14.19 9.23 -6.10
CA MET A 67 -13.65 8.88 -4.78
C MET A 67 -14.37 9.63 -3.67
N THR A 68 -14.67 10.92 -3.87
CA THR A 68 -15.44 11.69 -2.89
C THR A 68 -16.80 11.05 -2.62
N GLY A 69 -17.50 10.58 -3.67
CA GLY A 69 -18.78 9.88 -3.55
C GLY A 69 -18.70 8.53 -2.83
N MET A 70 -17.50 7.94 -2.69
CA MET A 70 -17.29 6.70 -1.92
C MET A 70 -17.10 6.97 -0.41
N THR A 71 -16.98 8.23 0.01
CA THR A 71 -16.83 8.61 1.42
C THR A 71 -18.07 8.20 2.22
N GLY A 72 -17.86 7.57 3.38
CA GLY A 72 -18.96 7.10 4.24
C GLY A 72 -19.69 5.86 3.71
N SER A 73 -19.18 5.22 2.65
CA SER A 73 -19.72 3.95 2.16
C SER A 73 -19.31 2.78 3.07
N SER A 74 -20.09 1.69 3.01
CA SER A 74 -19.81 0.47 3.77
C SER A 74 -18.52 -0.24 3.35
N ILE A 75 -18.05 -0.05 2.11
CA ILE A 75 -16.72 -0.55 1.68
C ILE A 75 -15.59 0.26 2.32
N GLY A 76 -15.76 1.58 2.45
CA GLY A 76 -14.80 2.44 3.14
C GLY A 76 -14.64 2.05 4.62
N GLU A 77 -15.76 1.82 5.32
CA GLU A 77 -15.75 1.40 6.72
C GLU A 77 -15.09 0.04 6.92
N LYS A 78 -15.43 -0.96 6.09
CA LYS A 78 -14.81 -2.29 6.16
C LYS A 78 -13.32 -2.24 5.83
N GLY A 79 -12.93 -1.44 4.83
CA GLY A 79 -11.53 -1.25 4.47
C GLY A 79 -10.73 -0.56 5.58
N LEU A 80 -11.34 0.40 6.29
CA LEU A 80 -10.74 1.06 7.45
C LEU A 80 -10.47 0.07 8.59
N LEU A 81 -11.46 -0.77 8.94
CA LEU A 81 -11.29 -1.78 9.98
C LEU A 81 -10.19 -2.78 9.63
N CYS A 82 -10.22 -3.28 8.39
CA CYS A 82 -9.18 -4.18 7.88
C CYS A 82 -7.78 -3.55 7.94
N ALA A 83 -7.64 -2.29 7.53
CA ALA A 83 -6.36 -1.58 7.63
C ALA A 83 -5.90 -1.43 9.10
N GLY A 84 -6.83 -1.13 10.02
CA GLY A 84 -6.55 -1.05 11.45
C GLY A 84 -6.06 -2.37 12.04
N GLU A 85 -6.72 -3.49 11.71
CA GLU A 85 -6.32 -4.84 12.13
C GLU A 85 -4.91 -5.20 11.63
N ILE A 86 -4.62 -4.90 10.35
CA ILE A 86 -3.29 -5.13 9.77
C ILE A 86 -2.22 -4.31 10.50
N MET A 87 -2.46 -3.01 10.74
CA MET A 87 -1.51 -2.15 11.45
C MET A 87 -1.30 -2.61 12.90
N GLY A 88 -2.37 -3.02 13.59
CA GLY A 88 -2.29 -3.55 14.95
C GLY A 88 -1.46 -4.84 15.02
N LEU A 89 -1.74 -5.80 14.13
CA LEU A 89 -0.99 -7.05 14.08
C LEU A 89 0.48 -6.83 13.70
N ALA A 90 0.75 -5.96 12.72
CA ALA A 90 2.12 -5.59 12.36
C ALA A 90 2.87 -4.96 13.54
N GLY A 91 2.21 -4.10 14.32
CA GLY A 91 2.77 -3.51 15.53
C GLY A 91 3.15 -4.57 16.57
N VAL A 92 2.27 -5.54 16.83
CA VAL A 92 2.55 -6.67 17.74
C VAL A 92 3.73 -7.50 17.24
N MET A 93 3.75 -7.85 15.95
CA MET A 93 4.84 -8.64 15.36
C MET A 93 6.20 -7.95 15.49
N VAL A 94 6.26 -6.64 15.23
CA VAL A 94 7.51 -5.87 15.35
C VAL A 94 7.92 -5.68 16.82
N TYR A 95 6.95 -5.56 17.73
CA TYR A 95 7.22 -5.45 19.16
C TYR A 95 7.78 -6.75 19.74
N ASP A 96 7.20 -7.90 19.36
CA ASP A 96 7.58 -9.21 19.88
C ASP A 96 8.88 -9.75 19.24
N ASP A 97 9.14 -9.44 17.97
CA ASP A 97 10.31 -9.92 17.23
C ASP A 97 11.38 -8.82 17.06
N SER A 98 12.32 -8.78 18.01
CA SER A 98 13.47 -7.87 17.94
C SER A 98 14.39 -8.12 16.74
N ALA A 99 14.41 -9.34 16.17
CA ALA A 99 15.22 -9.65 15.00
C ALA A 99 14.59 -9.04 13.73
N LEU A 100 13.25 -9.10 13.62
CA LEU A 100 12.50 -8.41 12.56
C LEU A 100 12.80 -6.91 12.55
N LEU A 101 12.73 -6.26 13.72
CA LEU A 101 13.03 -4.82 13.85
C LEU A 101 14.48 -4.49 13.44
N LYS A 102 15.45 -5.30 13.88
CA LYS A 102 16.87 -5.12 13.49
C LYS A 102 17.07 -5.29 11.99
N GLY A 103 16.41 -6.27 11.38
CA GLY A 103 16.42 -6.49 9.93
C GLY A 103 15.90 -5.26 9.17
N ALA A 104 14.74 -4.74 9.59
CA ALA A 104 14.12 -3.56 8.99
C ALA A 104 14.99 -2.29 9.14
N GLN A 105 15.68 -2.13 10.27
CA GLN A 105 16.66 -1.05 10.46
C GLN A 105 17.88 -1.21 9.54
N GLY A 106 18.38 -2.44 9.38
CA GLY A 106 19.47 -2.75 8.45
C GLY A 106 19.10 -2.42 7.00
N GLU A 107 17.90 -2.82 6.57
CA GLU A 107 17.38 -2.49 5.24
C GLU A 107 17.28 -0.96 5.03
N ARG A 108 16.73 -0.23 6.02
CA ARG A 108 16.64 1.23 5.96
C ARG A 108 18.02 1.87 5.73
N ILE A 109 19.02 1.47 6.51
CA ILE A 109 20.39 2.00 6.40
C ILE A 109 20.98 1.64 5.03
N ALA A 110 20.79 0.40 4.56
CA ALA A 110 21.30 -0.03 3.26
C ALA A 110 20.69 0.74 2.08
N ARG A 111 19.39 1.11 2.16
CA ARG A 111 18.70 1.87 1.10
C ARG A 111 18.98 3.37 1.12
N THR A 112 19.15 3.95 2.32
CA THR A 112 19.22 5.41 2.51
C THR A 112 20.62 5.92 2.83
N GLY A 113 21.57 5.05 3.15
CA GLY A 113 22.87 5.43 3.72
C GLY A 113 22.79 5.91 5.17
N GLY A 114 21.59 5.96 5.77
CA GLY A 114 21.36 6.54 7.09
C GLY A 114 21.30 8.07 7.09
N GLU A 115 21.28 8.71 5.93
CA GLU A 115 21.21 10.16 5.77
C GLU A 115 19.93 10.56 5.04
N TYR A 116 19.32 11.66 5.47
CA TYR A 116 18.16 12.22 4.78
C TYR A 116 18.59 13.01 3.56
N HIS A 117 18.06 12.62 2.39
CA HIS A 117 18.22 13.36 1.14
C HIS A 117 16.86 13.86 0.67
N CYS A 118 16.66 15.18 0.76
CA CYS A 118 15.44 15.79 0.26
C CYS A 118 15.36 15.63 -1.27
N PRO A 119 14.32 14.99 -1.83
CA PRO A 119 14.21 14.79 -3.27
C PRO A 119 13.95 16.10 -4.05
N MET A 120 13.63 17.20 -3.37
CA MET A 120 13.33 18.50 -3.97
C MET A 120 14.55 19.40 -4.19
N TYR A 121 15.67 19.14 -3.49
CA TYR A 121 16.89 19.93 -3.60
C TYR A 121 18.04 19.01 -4.01
N VAL A 122 18.13 18.77 -5.32
CA VAL A 122 19.30 18.15 -5.97
C VAL A 122 20.10 19.23 -6.67
#